data_AF-A0A2G7TCK7-F1
#
_entry.id   AF-A0A2G7TCK7-F1
#
_cell.length_a   1.000
_cell.length_b   1.000
_cell.length_c   1.000
_cell.angle_alpha   90.00
_cell.angle_beta   90.00
_cell.angle_gamma   90.00
#
_symmetry.space_group_name_H-M   'P 1'
#
loop_
_entity.id
_entity.type
_entity.pdbx_description
1 polymer ?
#
loop_
_entity_poly.entity_id
_entity_poly.type
_entity_poly.pdbx_seq_one_letter_code
_entity_poly.pdbx_strand_id
1 'polypeptide(L)'
;MANSRKLQQAPRLGATGRSRGRARQDARLRIWLRDGPHCACCGELIDITPGTSRPFELDHIVPLWQGGEDSDDNRQCLCVSYDAEGNKRGCHVEKTAREAGDRSKADRRA
;
A
#
# COMPACT_ATOMS: atom_id res chain seq x y z
N MET A 1 18.38 -13.64 -29.08
CA MET A 1 17.72 -13.63 -27.76
C MET A 1 16.42 -12.84 -27.90
N ALA A 2 15.26 -13.51 -27.84
CA ALA A 2 13.97 -12.89 -28.16
C ALA A 2 13.50 -11.95 -27.03
N ASN A 3 13.27 -10.69 -27.39
CA ASN A 3 12.85 -9.63 -26.49
C ASN A 3 11.34 -9.76 -26.20
N SER A 4 10.99 -10.36 -25.06
CA SER A 4 9.59 -10.48 -24.64
C SER A 4 9.04 -9.12 -24.20
N ARG A 5 8.39 -8.42 -25.12
CA ARG A 5 7.63 -7.20 -24.83
C ARG A 5 6.43 -7.58 -23.95
N LYS A 6 6.52 -7.35 -22.64
CA LYS A 6 5.40 -7.58 -21.71
C LYS A 6 4.21 -6.70 -22.12
N LEU A 7 3.11 -7.34 -22.49
CA LEU A 7 1.82 -6.69 -22.74
C LEU A 7 1.39 -5.95 -21.47
N GLN A 8 1.30 -4.63 -21.54
CA GLN A 8 0.72 -3.83 -20.46
C GLN A 8 -0.81 -3.92 -20.55
N GLN A 9 -1.47 -4.28 -19.45
CA GLN A 9 -2.94 -4.30 -19.40
C GLN A 9 -3.48 -2.89 -19.66
N ALA A 10 -4.47 -2.79 -20.54
CA ALA A 10 -5.15 -1.54 -20.82
C ALA A 10 -5.74 -0.94 -19.53
N PRO A 11 -5.61 0.38 -19.31
CA PRO A 11 -6.22 1.04 -18.17
C PRO A 11 -7.74 0.86 -18.24
N ARG A 12 -8.35 0.48 -17.11
CA ARG A 12 -9.80 0.44 -16.99
C ARG A 12 -10.30 1.89 -16.93
N LEU A 13 -11.16 2.28 -17.87
CA LEU A 13 -11.78 3.61 -17.86
C LEU A 13 -12.47 3.82 -16.50
N GLY A 14 -12.09 4.89 -15.79
CA GLY A 14 -12.60 5.21 -14.44
C GLY A 14 -11.76 4.69 -13.26
N ALA A 15 -10.74 3.86 -13.47
CA ALA A 15 -9.81 3.50 -12.40
C ALA A 15 -8.76 4.60 -12.22
N THR A 16 -8.65 5.17 -11.02
CA THR A 16 -7.55 6.06 -10.66
C THR A 16 -6.20 5.37 -10.91
N GLY A 17 -5.34 6.01 -11.69
CA GLY A 17 -4.04 5.45 -12.07
C GLY A 17 -3.17 5.25 -10.84
N ARG A 18 -2.83 4.00 -10.52
CA ARG A 18 -1.93 3.69 -9.41
C ARG A 18 -0.48 3.63 -9.88
N SER A 19 0.43 4.25 -9.13
CA SER A 19 1.87 4.09 -9.35
C SER A 19 2.28 2.61 -9.21
N ARG A 20 3.04 2.10 -10.20
CA ARG A 20 3.54 0.72 -10.25
C ARG A 20 5.04 0.71 -10.56
N GLY A 21 5.70 -0.43 -10.33
CA GLY A 21 7.11 -0.62 -10.69
C GLY A 21 8.05 0.39 -10.02
N ARG A 22 8.95 0.99 -10.80
CA ARG A 22 9.97 1.94 -10.32
C ARG A 22 9.36 3.10 -9.55
N ALA A 23 8.29 3.71 -10.06
CA ALA A 23 7.64 4.85 -9.42
C ALA A 23 7.12 4.51 -8.01
N ARG A 24 6.63 3.27 -7.80
CA ARG A 24 6.18 2.80 -6.47
C ARG A 24 7.36 2.57 -5.53
N GLN A 25 8.49 2.05 -6.04
CA GLN A 25 9.70 1.89 -5.23
C GLN A 25 10.27 3.26 -4.81
N ASP A 26 10.21 4.25 -5.69
CA ASP A 26 10.64 5.61 -5.37
C ASP A 26 9.75 6.25 -4.32
N ALA A 27 8.43 6.06 -4.43
CA ALA A 27 7.50 6.48 -3.39
C ALA A 27 7.80 5.80 -2.04
N ARG A 28 8.09 4.48 -2.04
CA ARG A 28 8.48 3.75 -0.82
C ARG A 28 9.68 4.41 -0.15
N LEU A 29 10.72 4.72 -0.93
CA LEU A 29 11.93 5.36 -0.40
C LEU A 29 11.66 6.78 0.11
N ARG A 30 10.98 7.62 -0.66
CA ARG A 30 10.69 9.01 -0.27
C ARG A 30 9.92 9.08 1.04
N ILE A 31 8.86 8.29 1.17
CA ILE A 31 7.98 8.31 2.34
C ILE A 31 8.69 7.72 3.55
N TRP A 32 9.41 6.60 3.39
CA TRP A 32 10.19 6.01 4.48
C TRP A 32 11.29 6.96 4.99
N LEU A 33 11.95 7.72 4.11
CA LEU A 33 12.93 8.74 4.51
C LEU A 33 12.27 9.95 5.19
N ARG A 34 11.07 10.36 4.73
CA ARG A 34 10.30 11.48 5.30
C ARG A 34 9.79 11.17 6.70
N ASP A 35 9.15 10.02 6.88
CA ASP A 35 8.45 9.65 8.12
C ASP A 35 9.34 8.89 9.10
N GLY A 36 10.50 8.42 8.63
CA GLY A 36 11.40 7.57 9.39
C GLY A 36 10.99 6.09 9.39
N PRO A 37 11.82 5.22 9.97
CA PRO A 37 11.66 3.77 9.89
C PRO A 37 10.62 3.23 10.88
N HIS A 38 9.46 3.87 11.00
CA HIS A 38 8.41 3.44 11.94
C HIS A 38 7.06 3.26 11.25
N CYS A 39 6.28 2.28 11.72
CA CYS A 39 4.89 2.13 11.34
C CYS A 39 4.09 3.34 11.82
N ALA A 40 3.37 4.01 10.92
CA ALA A 40 2.55 5.18 11.25
C ALA A 40 1.38 4.87 12.20
N CYS A 41 1.00 3.59 12.34
CA CYS A 41 -0.10 3.17 13.23
C CYS A 41 0.40 2.73 14.62
N CYS A 42 1.36 1.80 14.69
CA CYS A 42 1.80 1.23 15.96
C CYS A 42 3.17 1.71 16.45
N GLY A 43 3.93 2.45 15.63
CA GLY A 43 5.27 2.93 15.98
C GLY A 43 6.38 1.87 15.93
N GLU A 44 6.10 0.62 15.58
CA GLU A 44 7.15 -0.41 15.45
C GLU A 44 8.15 -0.08 14.34
N LEU A 45 9.41 -0.49 14.53
CA LEU A 45 10.44 -0.37 13.51
C LEU A 45 10.09 -1.17 12.25
N ILE A 46 10.26 -0.53 11.10
CA ILE A 46 10.07 -1.10 9.77
C ILE A 46 11.31 -0.87 8.91
N ASP A 47 11.56 -1.82 8.01
CA ASP A 47 12.75 -1.82 7.17
C ASP A 47 12.36 -1.86 5.69
N ILE A 48 13.07 -1.07 4.90
CA ILE A 48 12.88 -0.93 3.46
C ILE A 48 13.62 -2.01 2.66
N THR A 49 14.58 -2.69 3.30
CA THR A 49 15.40 -3.72 2.68
C THR A 49 14.53 -4.90 2.21
N PRO A 50 14.62 -5.33 0.93
CA PRO A 50 13.89 -6.50 0.46
C PRO A 50 14.22 -7.75 1.28
N GLY A 51 13.18 -8.51 1.67
CA GLY A 51 13.35 -9.74 2.45
C GLY A 51 13.64 -9.55 3.94
N THR A 52 13.56 -8.32 4.45
CA THR A 52 13.70 -8.02 5.88
C THR A 52 12.62 -8.69 6.74
N SER A 53 12.94 -8.93 8.01
CA SER A 53 12.01 -9.48 9.00
C SER A 53 10.96 -8.49 9.49
N ARG A 54 11.11 -7.19 9.18
CA ARG A 54 10.13 -6.13 9.52
C ARG A 54 9.63 -5.38 8.28
N PRO A 55 8.96 -6.07 7.33
CA PRO A 55 8.53 -5.43 6.10
C PRO A 55 7.40 -4.43 6.37
N PHE A 56 7.20 -3.52 5.41
CA PHE A 56 6.09 -2.58 5.41
C PHE A 56 5.48 -2.42 4.01
N GLU A 57 4.27 -1.89 3.99
CA GLU A 57 3.59 -1.45 2.78
C GLU A 57 3.19 0.02 2.87
N LEU A 58 3.23 0.69 1.72
CA LEU A 58 2.65 2.00 1.56
C LEU A 58 1.15 1.86 1.38
N ASP A 59 0.42 2.59 2.22
CA ASP A 59 -1.02 2.66 2.20
C ASP A 59 -1.49 4.11 2.23
N HIS A 60 -2.68 4.37 1.71
CA HIS A 60 -3.27 5.71 1.72
C HIS A 60 -3.80 6.05 3.12
N ILE A 61 -3.63 7.29 3.60
CA ILE A 61 -4.21 7.74 4.87
C ILE A 61 -5.73 7.82 4.72
N VAL A 62 -6.19 8.56 3.72
CA VAL A 62 -7.58 8.55 3.26
C VAL A 62 -7.67 7.64 2.03
N PRO A 63 -8.53 6.60 2.03
CA PRO A 63 -8.66 5.71 0.88
C PRO A 63 -9.13 6.44 -0.37
N LEU A 64 -8.63 6.03 -1.54
CA LEU A 64 -9.02 6.63 -2.82
C LEU A 64 -10.54 6.63 -3.07
N TRP A 65 -11.25 5.59 -2.61
CA TRP A 65 -12.71 5.48 -2.78
C TRP A 65 -13.50 6.45 -1.88
N GLN A 66 -12.87 6.99 -0.83
CA GLN A 66 -13.40 8.05 0.03
C GLN A 66 -12.94 9.45 -0.43
N GLY A 67 -12.36 9.57 -1.62
CA GLY A 67 -11.86 10.85 -2.15
C GLY A 67 -10.42 11.18 -1.74
N GLY A 68 -9.66 10.22 -1.19
CA GLY A 68 -8.23 10.42 -0.94
C GLY A 68 -7.44 10.60 -2.23
N GLU A 69 -6.41 11.45 -2.19
CA GLU A 69 -5.51 11.68 -3.33
C GLU A 69 -4.42 10.60 -3.44
N ASP A 70 -3.93 10.32 -4.65
CA ASP A 70 -2.74 9.46 -4.84
C ASP A 70 -1.43 10.27 -4.76
N SER A 71 -1.27 11.04 -3.69
CA SER A 71 -0.11 11.88 -3.41
C SER A 71 0.78 11.26 -2.32
N ASP A 72 2.02 11.73 -2.20
CA ASP A 72 2.91 11.28 -1.12
C ASP A 72 2.41 11.75 0.26
N ASP A 73 1.72 12.88 0.34
CA ASP A 73 1.14 13.41 1.59
C ASP A 73 0.00 12.55 2.11
N ASN A 74 -0.76 11.92 1.20
CA ASN A 74 -1.81 10.98 1.57
C ASN A 74 -1.29 9.53 1.69
N ARG A 75 0.02 9.30 1.80
CA ARG A 75 0.59 7.95 1.98
C ARG A 75 1.35 7.85 3.29
N GLN A 76 1.26 6.67 3.89
CA GLN A 76 1.90 6.30 5.15
C GLN A 76 2.52 4.90 5.07
N CYS A 77 3.55 4.65 5.87
CA CYS A 77 4.16 3.32 6.02
C CYS A 77 3.43 2.51 7.11
N LEU A 78 2.91 1.34 6.76
CA LEU A 78 2.26 0.43 7.72
C LEU A 78 2.97 -0.92 7.76
N CYS A 79 3.23 -1.41 8.97
CA CYS A 79 3.90 -2.70 9.18
C CYS A 79 3.07 -3.85 8.59
N VAL A 80 3.79 -4.84 8.10
CA VAL A 80 3.25 -6.12 7.69
C VAL A 80 4.13 -7.23 8.25
N SER A 81 3.51 -8.32 8.66
CA SER A 81 4.19 -9.55 9.07
C SER A 81 3.49 -10.75 8.46
N TYR A 82 4.10 -11.92 8.56
CA TYR A 82 3.55 -13.17 8.06
C TYR A 82 3.62 -14.21 9.17
N ASP A 83 2.51 -14.90 9.43
CA ASP A 83 2.48 -16.02 10.38
C ASP A 83 3.12 -17.30 9.79
N ALA A 84 3.18 -18.37 10.59
CA ALA A 84 3.82 -19.62 10.19
C ALA A 84 3.13 -20.27 8.97
N GLU A 85 1.84 -20.00 8.80
CA GLU A 85 1.02 -20.44 7.67
C GLU A 85 1.15 -19.52 6.44
N GLY A 86 1.95 -18.46 6.54
CA GLY A 86 2.20 -17.50 5.47
C GLY A 86 1.09 -16.47 5.27
N ASN A 87 0.17 -16.35 6.23
CA ASN A 87 -0.87 -15.34 6.16
C ASN A 87 -0.32 -13.98 6.59
N LYS A 88 -0.68 -12.95 5.84
CA LYS A 88 -0.29 -11.58 6.15
C LYS A 88 -1.05 -11.06 7.38
N ARG A 89 -0.33 -10.35 8.26
CA ARG A 89 -0.80 -9.70 9.48
C ARG A 89 -0.22 -8.27 9.59
N GLY A 90 -0.60 -7.55 10.64
CA GLY A 90 -0.11 -6.20 10.94
C GLY A 90 -1.08 -5.07 10.58
N CYS A 91 -0.71 -3.83 10.90
CA CYS A 91 -1.58 -2.67 10.81
C CYS A 91 -2.14 -2.42 9.40
N HIS A 92 -1.37 -2.73 8.35
CA HIS A 92 -1.86 -2.62 6.98
C HIS A 92 -3.06 -3.55 6.73
N VAL A 93 -3.01 -4.79 7.24
CA VAL A 93 -4.07 -5.79 7.04
C VAL A 93 -5.33 -5.38 7.79
N GLU A 94 -5.18 -4.91 9.02
CA GLU A 94 -6.29 -4.41 9.85
C GLU A 94 -6.99 -3.22 9.20
N LYS A 95 -6.22 -2.24 8.73
CA LYS A 95 -6.75 -1.09 7.99
C LYS A 95 -7.50 -1.53 6.73
N THR A 96 -6.89 -2.41 5.93
CA THR A 96 -7.50 -2.94 4.70
C THR A 96 -8.84 -3.62 5.00
N ALA A 97 -8.91 -4.45 6.05
CA ALA A 97 -10.12 -5.16 6.42
C ALA A 97 -11.23 -4.21 6.89
N ARG A 98 -10.88 -3.22 7.72
CA ARG A 98 -11.82 -2.17 8.16
C ARG A 98 -12.39 -1.41 6.96
N GLU A 99 -11.53 -0.94 6.07
CA GLU A 99 -11.94 -0.15 4.90
C GLU A 99 -12.75 -0.94 3.88
N ALA A 100 -12.47 -2.23 3.72
CA ALA A 100 -13.30 -3.11 2.90
C ALA A 100 -14.73 -3.22 3.48
N GLY A 101 -14.85 -3.32 4.82
CA GLY A 101 -16.13 -3.29 5.52
C GLY A 101 -16.87 -1.97 5.33
N ASP A 102 -16.16 -0.84 5.46
CA ASP A 102 -16.75 0.49 5.30
C ASP A 102 -17.19 0.76 3.86
N ARG A 103 -16.39 0.34 2.87
CA ARG A 103 -16.77 0.43 1.46
C ARG A 103 -18.02 -0.39 1.16
N SER A 104 -18.11 -1.62 1.66
CA SER A 104 -19.30 -2.45 1.46
C SER A 104 -20.55 -1.81 2.07
N LYS A 105 -20.45 -1.13 3.22
CA LYS A 105 -21.56 -0.39 3.80
C LYS A 105 -21.94 0.84 2.97
N ALA A 106 -20.96 1.56 2.43
CA ALA A 106 -21.19 2.70 1.56
C ALA A 106 -21.91 2.28 0.27
N ASP A 107 -21.45 1.20 -0.37
CA ASP A 107 -22.05 0.66 -1.59
C ASP A 107 -23.49 0.17 -1.38
N ARG A 108 -23.85 -0.32 -0.18
CA ARG A 108 -25.22 -0.73 0.16
C ARG A 108 -26.16 0.44 0.47
N ARG A 109 -25.62 1.63 0.74
CA ARG A 109 -26.39 2.84 1.08
C ARG A 109 -26.60 3.76 -0.13
N ALA A 110 -25.86 3.54 -1.21
CA ALA A 110 -26.02 4.20 -2.50
C ALA A 110 -27.13 3.54 -3.32
#